data_AF-A0A6C0JCL4-F1
#
_entry.id   AF-A0A6C0JCL4-F1
#
_cell.length_a   1.000
_cell.length_b   1.000
_cell.length_c   1.000
_cell.angle_alpha   90.00
_cell.angle_beta   90.00
_cell.angle_gamma   90.00
#
_symmetry.space_group_name_H-M   'P 1'
#
loop_
_entity.id
_entity.type
_entity.pdbx_description
1 polymer ?
#
loop_
_entity_poly.entity_id
_entity_poly.type
_entity_poly.pdbx_seq_one_letter_code
_entity_poly.pdbx_strand_id
1 'polypeptide(L)'
;MDLSQNNQVDLLYLTNPNFKIKYNKEKIRLINDEDIKFYRKRILQDTKAHLRGHTETLDITNAFERFAMELINYYKFIDKQKLIQEEYKNLPKKISKKPENFKLLEENELIMNKPSVIKKTIKDFIPIVVRERSHRKIVIPKVKTYDLKNIKNREKEKSNQFITDGKKTEKGKNEKGKNEKG
;
A
#
# COMPACT_ATOMS: atom_id res chain seq x y z
N MET A 1 -10.38 19.82 -7.01
CA MET A 1 -10.49 18.36 -6.82
C MET A 1 -11.81 17.97 -7.42
N ASP A 2 -11.78 17.50 -8.66
CA ASP A 2 -12.96 17.14 -9.41
C ASP A 2 -13.37 15.71 -8.98
N LEU A 3 -14.36 15.61 -8.10
CA LEU A 3 -14.84 14.33 -7.54
C LEU A 3 -15.62 13.49 -8.57
N SER A 4 -15.80 14.01 -9.79
CA SER A 4 -16.62 13.39 -10.83
C SER A 4 -16.07 12.08 -11.40
N GLN A 5 -14.76 11.81 -11.28
CA GLN A 5 -14.13 10.64 -11.91
C GLN A 5 -14.23 9.33 -11.09
N ASN A 6 -14.52 9.38 -9.79
CA ASN A 6 -14.58 8.18 -8.92
C ASN A 6 -16.01 7.77 -8.50
N ASN A 7 -17.03 8.55 -8.85
CA ASN A 7 -18.41 8.31 -8.43
C ASN A 7 -18.98 6.94 -8.85
N GLN A 8 -18.50 6.35 -9.96
CA GLN A 8 -19.03 5.07 -10.44
C GLN A 8 -18.72 3.89 -9.51
N VAL A 9 -17.55 3.88 -8.85
CA VAL A 9 -17.16 2.78 -7.95
C VAL A 9 -17.73 3.00 -6.55
N ASP A 10 -17.76 4.24 -6.09
CA ASP A 10 -18.21 4.58 -4.74
C ASP A 10 -19.74 4.43 -4.58
N LEU A 11 -20.51 4.79 -5.61
CA LEU A 11 -21.97 4.58 -5.62
C LEU A 11 -22.34 3.10 -5.82
N LEU A 12 -21.48 2.30 -6.46
CA LEU A 12 -21.75 0.89 -6.73
C LEU A 12 -22.02 0.09 -5.45
N TYR A 13 -21.27 0.40 -4.38
CA TYR A 13 -21.43 -0.27 -3.08
C TYR A 13 -22.68 0.16 -2.30
N LEU A 14 -23.26 1.31 -2.64
CA LEU A 14 -24.54 1.80 -2.11
C LEU A 14 -25.74 1.37 -2.97
N THR A 15 -25.51 0.91 -4.20
CA THR A 15 -26.56 0.41 -5.10
C THR A 15 -26.86 -1.08 -4.92
N ASN A 16 -28.03 -1.49 -5.45
CA ASN A 16 -28.67 -2.80 -5.36
C ASN A 16 -27.68 -4.00 -5.26
N PRO A 17 -27.81 -4.89 -4.25
CA PRO A 17 -26.95 -6.07 -4.06
C PRO A 17 -26.73 -6.94 -5.30
N ASN A 18 -27.70 -6.95 -6.23
CA ASN A 18 -27.61 -7.67 -7.49
C ASN A 18 -26.47 -7.20 -8.41
N PHE A 19 -25.98 -5.96 -8.26
CA PHE A 19 -24.84 -5.49 -9.05
C PHE A 19 -23.51 -6.10 -8.58
N LYS A 20 -23.35 -6.45 -7.30
CA LYS A 20 -22.13 -7.09 -6.79
C LYS A 20 -21.84 -8.41 -7.54
N ILE A 21 -22.88 -9.15 -7.90
CA ILE A 21 -22.76 -10.44 -8.61
C ILE A 21 -22.30 -10.25 -10.07
N LYS A 22 -22.70 -9.15 -10.74
CA LYS A 22 -22.26 -8.86 -12.12
C LYS A 22 -20.78 -8.49 -12.23
N TYR A 23 -20.25 -7.81 -11.21
CA TYR A 23 -18.84 -7.37 -11.17
C TYR A 23 -17.92 -8.38 -10.49
N ASN A 24 -18.45 -9.21 -9.57
CA ASN A 24 -17.78 -10.41 -9.06
C ASN A 24 -17.98 -11.60 -10.00
N LYS A 25 -17.58 -11.49 -11.26
CA LYS A 25 -17.43 -12.70 -12.09
C LYS A 25 -16.34 -13.55 -11.43
N GLU A 26 -16.72 -14.73 -10.94
CA GLU A 26 -15.76 -15.68 -10.42
C GLU A 26 -14.67 -15.89 -11.48
N LYS A 27 -13.40 -15.80 -11.05
CA LYS A 27 -12.28 -16.12 -11.92
C LYS A 27 -12.36 -17.60 -12.24
N ILE A 28 -12.91 -17.93 -13.40
CA ILE A 28 -12.91 -19.30 -13.90
C ILE A 28 -11.44 -19.72 -14.04
N ARG A 29 -11.02 -20.71 -13.25
CA ARG A 29 -9.71 -21.33 -13.42
C ARG A 29 -9.76 -22.12 -14.72
N LEU A 30 -9.10 -21.60 -15.75
CA LEU A 30 -9.06 -22.22 -17.08
C LEU A 30 -8.11 -23.44 -17.13
N ILE A 31 -7.31 -23.67 -16.08
CA ILE A 31 -6.20 -24.62 -16.10
C ILE A 31 -6.42 -25.68 -15.01
N ASN A 32 -6.18 -26.94 -15.36
CA ASN A 32 -6.17 -28.07 -14.44
C ASN A 32 -4.90 -28.06 -13.58
N ASP A 33 -5.05 -28.18 -12.25
CA ASP A 33 -3.94 -28.17 -11.30
C ASP A 33 -2.99 -29.37 -11.47
N GLU A 34 -3.46 -30.47 -12.05
CA GLU A 34 -2.63 -31.66 -12.34
C GLU A 34 -1.64 -31.42 -13.48
N ASP A 35 -2.09 -30.78 -14.56
CA ASP A 35 -1.23 -30.40 -15.68
C ASP A 35 -0.17 -29.39 -15.25
N ILE A 36 -0.54 -28.43 -14.38
CA ILE A 36 0.42 -27.48 -13.81
C ILE A 36 1.51 -28.23 -13.04
N LYS A 37 1.15 -29.24 -12.23
CA LYS A 37 2.14 -30.03 -11.48
C LYS A 37 3.06 -30.83 -12.40
N PHE A 38 2.51 -31.42 -13.47
CA PHE A 38 3.27 -32.19 -14.44
C PHE A 38 4.25 -31.30 -15.21
N TYR A 39 3.79 -30.17 -15.75
CA TYR A 39 4.61 -29.24 -16.54
C TYR A 39 5.42 -28.24 -15.72
N ARG A 40 5.29 -28.23 -14.38
CA ARG A 40 5.96 -27.27 -13.48
C ARG A 40 7.44 -27.08 -13.78
N LYS A 41 8.18 -28.18 -13.97
CA LYS A 41 9.64 -28.12 -14.21
C LYS A 41 9.96 -27.42 -15.54
N ARG A 42 9.19 -27.70 -16.59
CA ARG A 42 9.36 -27.12 -17.93
C ARG A 42 9.03 -25.63 -17.92
N ILE A 43 7.88 -25.27 -17.35
CA ILE A 43 7.47 -23.86 -17.18
C ILE A 43 8.53 -23.07 -16.41
N LEU A 44 9.11 -23.64 -15.35
CA LEU A 44 10.18 -22.99 -14.58
C LEU A 44 11.49 -22.85 -15.37
N GLN A 45 11.77 -23.75 -16.31
CA GLN A 45 12.94 -23.66 -17.17
C GLN A 45 12.74 -22.58 -18.24
N ASP A 46 11.59 -22.57 -18.90
CA ASP A 46 11.25 -21.64 -19.98
C ASP A 46 11.18 -20.20 -19.44
N THR A 47 10.59 -20.01 -18.25
CA THR A 47 10.58 -18.70 -17.57
C THR A 47 11.99 -18.24 -17.18
N LYS A 48 12.87 -19.13 -16.72
CA LYS A 48 14.29 -18.79 -16.45
C LYS A 48 15.03 -18.41 -17.74
N ALA A 49 14.74 -19.09 -18.84
CA ALA A 49 15.33 -18.76 -20.14
C ALA A 49 14.87 -17.38 -20.62
N HIS A 50 13.57 -17.06 -20.49
CA HIS A 50 13.01 -15.74 -20.79
C HIS A 50 13.65 -14.63 -19.93
N LEU A 51 13.88 -14.88 -18.64
CA LEU A 51 14.59 -13.92 -17.76
C LEU A 51 16.04 -13.66 -18.16
N ARG A 52 16.67 -14.60 -18.87
CA ARG A 52 18.04 -14.46 -19.42
C ARG A 52 18.06 -13.78 -20.79
N GLY A 53 16.89 -13.49 -21.37
CA GLY A 53 16.75 -12.83 -22.67
C GLY A 53 16.62 -13.80 -23.86
N HIS A 54 16.37 -15.09 -23.62
CA HIS A 54 16.02 -16.00 -24.71
C HIS A 54 14.56 -15.82 -25.11
N THR A 55 14.32 -15.62 -26.41
CA THR A 55 12.98 -15.47 -26.98
C THR A 55 12.56 -16.77 -27.64
N GLU A 56 11.37 -17.26 -27.31
CA GLU A 56 10.72 -18.37 -28.01
C GLU A 56 9.79 -17.80 -29.09
N THR A 57 8.48 -18.07 -28.98
CA THR A 57 7.46 -17.49 -29.84
C THR A 57 7.01 -16.12 -29.32
N LEU A 58 6.69 -15.21 -30.23
CA LEU A 58 6.22 -13.86 -29.91
C LEU A 58 5.02 -13.85 -28.93
N ASP A 59 4.08 -14.78 -29.08
CA ASP A 59 2.90 -14.88 -28.21
C ASP A 59 3.26 -15.21 -26.76
N ILE A 60 4.19 -16.16 -26.56
CA ILE A 60 4.69 -16.55 -25.24
C ILE A 60 5.48 -15.38 -24.63
N THR A 61 6.30 -14.68 -25.42
CA THR A 61 7.04 -13.51 -24.95
C THR A 61 6.09 -12.39 -24.50
N ASN A 62 5.08 -12.08 -25.31
CA ASN A 62 4.05 -11.08 -24.95
C ASN A 62 3.28 -11.48 -23.67
N ALA A 63 2.93 -12.75 -23.53
CA ALA A 63 2.26 -13.26 -22.33
C ALA A 63 3.18 -13.15 -21.10
N PHE A 64 4.47 -13.46 -21.25
CA PHE A 64 5.47 -13.35 -20.21
C PHE A 64 5.70 -11.89 -19.79
N GLU A 65 5.78 -10.95 -20.73
CA GLU A 65 5.93 -9.52 -20.43
C GLU A 65 4.73 -8.97 -19.65
N ARG A 66 3.51 -9.35 -20.03
CA ARG A 66 2.30 -8.99 -19.28
C ARG A 66 2.34 -9.55 -17.85
N PHE A 67 2.72 -10.81 -17.72
CA PHE A 67 2.89 -11.45 -16.41
C PHE A 67 3.96 -10.73 -15.56
N ALA A 68 5.12 -10.43 -16.16
CA ALA A 68 6.20 -9.72 -15.49
C ALA A 68 5.80 -8.30 -15.09
N MET A 69 5.04 -7.59 -15.92
CA MET A 69 4.50 -6.26 -15.61
C MET A 69 3.58 -6.28 -14.40
N GLU A 70 2.66 -7.24 -14.32
CA GLU A 70 1.77 -7.44 -13.17
C GLU A 70 2.56 -7.75 -11.90
N LEU A 71 3.56 -8.63 -11.98
CA LEU A 71 4.45 -8.92 -10.85
C LEU A 71 5.22 -7.68 -10.39
N ILE A 72 5.77 -6.90 -11.31
CA ILE A 72 6.49 -5.65 -11.00
C ILE A 72 5.56 -4.65 -10.30
N ASN A 73 4.31 -4.53 -10.76
CA ASN A 73 3.33 -3.65 -10.13
C ASN A 73 2.98 -4.11 -8.72
N TYR A 74 2.80 -5.41 -8.52
CA TYR A 74 2.58 -6.02 -7.21
C TYR A 74 3.74 -5.76 -6.25
N TYR A 75 4.99 -5.96 -6.70
CA TYR A 75 6.17 -5.69 -5.86
C TYR A 75 6.32 -4.20 -5.53
N LYS A 76 6.13 -3.30 -6.51
CA LYS A 76 6.12 -1.84 -6.25
C LYS A 76 5.08 -1.45 -5.20
N PHE A 77 3.91 -2.09 -5.22
CA PHE A 77 2.87 -1.86 -4.25
C PHE A 77 3.28 -2.29 -2.84
N ILE A 78 3.83 -3.51 -2.68
CA ILE A 78 4.33 -4.01 -1.39
C ILE A 78 5.42 -3.11 -0.84
N ASP A 79 6.41 -2.76 -1.66
CA ASP A 79 7.54 -1.94 -1.25
C ASP A 79 7.06 -0.56 -0.78
N LYS A 80 6.14 0.06 -1.52
CA LYS A 80 5.51 1.32 -1.15
C LYS A 80 4.74 1.19 0.17
N GLN A 81 3.96 0.12 0.33
CA GLN A 81 3.21 -0.15 1.55
C GLN A 81 4.15 -0.23 2.76
N LYS A 82 5.25 -0.98 2.65
CA LYS A 82 6.25 -1.11 3.72
C LYS A 82 6.86 0.24 4.06
N LEU A 83 7.30 0.99 3.05
CA LEU A 83 7.93 2.29 3.26
C LEU A 83 6.99 3.28 3.96
N ILE A 84 5.73 3.33 3.54
CA ILE A 84 4.69 4.12 4.20
C ILE A 84 4.56 3.69 5.66
N GLN A 85 4.39 2.40 5.94
CA GLN A 85 4.23 1.89 7.30
C GLN A 85 5.45 2.18 8.19
N GLU A 86 6.66 2.17 7.63
CA GLU A 86 7.87 2.54 8.38
C GLU A 86 7.87 3.99 8.86
N GLU A 87 7.36 4.93 8.05
CA GLU A 87 7.21 6.33 8.47
C GLU A 87 6.31 6.45 9.70
N TYR A 88 5.34 5.54 9.85
CA TYR A 88 4.38 5.61 10.95
C TYR A 88 4.86 4.95 12.26
N LYS A 89 6.01 4.26 12.28
CA LYS A 89 6.50 3.56 13.48
C LYS A 89 6.75 4.48 14.67
N ASN A 90 7.12 5.74 14.41
CA ASN A 90 7.48 6.71 15.43
C ASN A 90 6.33 7.65 15.84
N LEU A 91 5.09 7.38 15.41
CA LEU A 91 3.98 8.23 15.84
C LEU A 91 3.70 8.03 17.33
N PRO A 92 3.46 9.12 18.08
CA PRO A 92 3.03 8.99 19.47
C PRO A 92 1.71 8.23 19.51
N LYS A 93 1.62 7.23 20.40
CA LYS A 93 0.36 6.52 20.63
C LYS A 93 -0.68 7.53 21.08
N LYS A 94 -1.73 7.69 20.27
CA LYS A 94 -2.84 8.58 20.61
C LYS A 94 -3.52 8.02 21.85
N ILE A 95 -3.43 8.72 22.97
CA ILE A 95 -4.17 8.37 24.18
C ILE A 95 -5.65 8.57 23.82
N SER A 96 -6.39 7.48 23.64
CA SER A 96 -7.83 7.57 23.47
C SER A 96 -8.41 8.09 24.78
N LYS A 97 -8.86 9.35 24.79
CA LYS A 97 -9.79 9.78 25.82
C LYS A 97 -11.00 8.86 25.70
N LYS A 98 -11.38 8.21 26.81
CA LYS A 98 -12.66 7.49 26.84
C LYS A 98 -13.73 8.48 26.43
N PRO A 99 -14.69 8.09 25.58
CA PRO A 99 -15.81 8.96 25.28
C PRO A 99 -16.46 9.32 26.62
N GLU A 100 -16.51 10.63 26.91
CA GLU A 100 -17.38 11.14 27.96
C GLU A 100 -18.80 10.67 27.67
N ASN A 101 -19.62 10.48 28.72
CA ASN A 101 -20.99 10.01 28.59
C ASN A 101 -21.75 10.90 27.59
N PHE A 102 -21.99 10.37 26.39
CA PHE A 102 -22.62 11.05 25.28
C PHE A 102 -24.10 11.27 25.60
N LYS A 103 -24.47 12.51 25.94
CA LYS A 103 -25.86 12.88 26.17
C LYS A 103 -26.48 13.34 24.86
N LEU A 104 -27.07 12.38 24.14
CA LEU A 104 -27.69 12.56 22.83
C LEU A 104 -28.64 13.77 22.74
N LEU A 105 -29.41 14.05 23.80
CA LEU A 105 -30.37 15.16 23.82
C LEU A 105 -29.69 16.53 23.82
N GLU A 106 -28.63 16.71 24.63
CA GLU A 106 -27.89 17.98 24.72
C GLU A 106 -27.14 18.27 23.42
N GLU A 107 -26.59 17.24 22.78
CA GLU A 107 -25.91 17.40 21.49
C GLU A 107 -26.87 17.69 20.34
N ASN A 108 -28.04 17.06 20.32
CA ASN A 108 -29.08 17.35 19.32
C ASN A 108 -29.52 18.82 19.38
N GLU A 109 -29.59 19.41 20.57
CA GLU A 109 -29.94 20.82 20.74
C GLU A 109 -28.90 21.80 20.16
N LEU A 110 -27.63 21.40 20.10
CA LEU A 110 -26.54 22.19 19.51
C LEU A 110 -26.56 22.18 17.97
N ILE A 111 -27.06 21.09 17.37
CA ILE A 111 -27.16 20.93 15.91
C ILE A 111 -28.45 21.59 15.38
N MET A 112 -29.48 21.69 16.21
CA MET A 112 -30.72 22.37 15.86
C MET A 112 -30.49 23.88 15.75
N ASN A 113 -30.79 24.44 14.57
CA ASN A 113 -30.82 25.88 14.36
C ASN A 113 -31.97 26.49 15.17
N LYS A 114 -31.69 26.94 16.40
CA LYS A 114 -32.64 27.72 17.19
C LYS A 114 -32.72 29.13 16.60
N PRO A 115 -33.91 29.65 16.26
CA PRO A 115 -34.06 31.00 15.75
C PRO A 115 -33.67 31.99 16.85
N SER A 116 -32.49 32.62 16.72
CA SER A 116 -32.10 33.70 17.61
C SER A 116 -32.80 34.98 17.17
N VAL A 117 -33.54 35.60 18.08
CA VAL A 117 -34.13 36.91 17.85
C VAL A 117 -32.99 37.93 17.97
N ILE A 118 -32.32 38.21 16.86
CA ILE A 118 -31.25 39.21 16.82
C ILE A 118 -31.90 40.59 16.99
N LYS A 119 -31.77 41.17 18.18
CA LYS A 119 -32.16 42.57 18.41
C LYS A 119 -31.18 43.47 17.66
N LYS A 120 -31.65 44.08 16.57
CA LYS A 120 -30.85 45.04 15.79
C LYS A 120 -30.56 46.27 16.65
N THR A 121 -29.31 46.68 16.71
CA THR A 121 -28.90 47.90 17.41
C THR A 121 -28.64 49.00 16.38
N ILE A 122 -28.74 50.28 16.76
CA ILE A 122 -28.49 51.44 15.85
C ILE A 122 -27.17 51.30 15.07
N LYS A 123 -26.15 50.68 15.69
CA LYS A 123 -24.84 50.40 15.09
C LYS A 123 -24.89 49.53 13.83
N ASP A 124 -25.91 48.68 13.67
CA ASP A 124 -26.08 47.80 12.50
C ASP A 124 -26.54 48.56 11.26
N PHE A 125 -27.06 49.77 11.42
CA PHE A 125 -27.49 50.66 10.33
C PHE A 125 -26.39 51.61 9.86
N ILE A 126 -25.22 51.59 10.51
CA ILE A 126 -24.08 52.39 10.11
C ILE A 126 -23.26 51.56 9.11
N PRO A 127 -22.93 52.09 7.92
CA PRO A 127 -22.05 51.40 6.99
C PRO A 127 -20.63 51.34 7.57
N ILE A 128 -20.31 50.24 8.24
CA ILE A 128 -18.96 49.97 8.74
C ILE A 128 -18.10 49.55 7.55
N VAL A 129 -17.06 50.34 7.24
CA VAL A 129 -16.02 49.94 6.29
C VAL A 129 -15.22 48.79 6.92
N VAL A 130 -15.61 47.56 6.62
CA VAL A 130 -14.94 46.36 7.14
C VAL A 130 -13.57 46.24 6.47
N ARG A 131 -12.50 46.36 7.26
CA ARG A 131 -11.15 46.01 6.78
C ARG A 131 -11.11 44.51 6.49
N GLU A 132 -10.65 44.13 5.30
CA GLU A 132 -10.49 42.73 4.92
C GLU A 132 -9.60 42.01 5.94
N ARG A 133 -10.12 40.91 6.51
CA ARG A 133 -9.37 40.10 7.49
C ARG A 133 -8.27 39.36 6.75
N SER A 134 -7.06 39.34 7.30
CA SER A 134 -5.95 38.58 6.71
C SER A 134 -6.32 37.10 6.60
N HIS A 135 -6.41 36.57 5.38
CA HIS A 135 -6.65 35.15 5.17
C HIS A 135 -5.42 34.35 5.61
N ARG A 136 -5.63 33.36 6.48
CA ARG A 136 -4.58 32.40 6.84
C ARG A 136 -4.30 31.52 5.63
N LYS A 137 -3.02 31.26 5.36
CA LYS A 137 -2.63 30.32 4.30
C LYS A 137 -3.15 28.92 4.65
N ILE A 138 -4.03 28.39 3.82
CA ILE A 138 -4.53 27.03 3.94
C ILE A 138 -3.39 26.08 3.54
N VAL A 139 -2.97 25.20 4.46
CA VAL A 139 -1.97 24.18 4.15
C VAL A 139 -2.66 23.03 3.44
N ILE A 140 -2.42 22.91 2.14
CA ILE A 140 -2.97 21.83 1.32
C ILE A 140 -2.04 20.61 1.41
N PRO A 141 -2.56 19.40 1.67
CA PRO A 141 -1.77 18.18 1.62
C PRO A 141 -1.12 17.97 0.24
N LYS A 142 0.14 17.56 0.22
CA LYS A 142 0.88 17.24 -1.01
C LYS A 142 1.07 15.73 -1.13
N VAL A 143 1.04 15.22 -2.36
CA VAL A 143 1.35 13.82 -2.65
C VAL A 143 2.85 13.60 -2.46
N LYS A 144 3.24 12.62 -1.62
CA LYS A 144 4.63 12.20 -1.49
C LYS A 144 4.99 11.23 -2.62
N THR A 145 6.13 11.45 -3.26
CA THR A 145 6.75 10.54 -4.23
C THR A 145 7.78 9.66 -3.52
N TYR A 146 7.81 8.37 -3.86
CA TYR A 146 8.71 7.39 -3.24
C TYR A 146 9.65 6.77 -4.27
N ASP A 147 10.94 6.79 -3.98
CA ASP A 147 11.97 6.20 -4.85
C ASP A 147 12.15 4.70 -4.56
N LEU A 148 11.36 3.86 -5.24
CA LEU A 148 11.34 2.41 -5.04
C LEU A 148 12.62 1.69 -5.53
N LYS A 149 13.43 2.34 -6.39
CA LYS A 149 14.66 1.75 -6.94
C LYS A 149 15.91 1.96 -6.07
N ASN A 150 15.78 2.66 -4.94
CA ASN A 150 16.93 2.96 -4.09
C ASN A 150 17.46 1.69 -3.40
N ILE A 151 18.77 1.48 -3.39
CA ILE A 151 19.43 0.23 -2.94
C ILE A 151 19.07 -0.08 -1.48
N LYS A 152 18.97 0.95 -0.63
CA LYS A 152 18.61 0.84 0.80
C LYS A 152 17.25 0.21 1.06
N ASN A 153 16.32 0.30 0.09
CA ASN A 153 14.97 -0.25 0.22
C ASN A 153 14.91 -1.74 -0.17
N ARG A 154 15.92 -2.26 -0.89
CA ARG A 154 15.99 -3.66 -1.34
C ARG A 154 16.62 -4.63 -0.34
N GLU A 155 17.46 -4.13 0.57
CA GLU A 155 18.31 -4.98 1.41
C GLU A 155 17.57 -5.65 2.57
N LYS A 156 16.45 -5.08 3.04
CA LYS A 156 15.72 -5.59 4.22
C LYS A 156 15.06 -6.96 4.02
N GLU A 157 14.86 -7.43 2.78
CA GLU A 157 14.21 -8.74 2.53
C GLU A 157 15.20 -9.89 2.40
N LYS A 158 16.44 -9.63 1.97
CA LYS A 158 17.43 -10.69 1.71
C LYS A 158 18.03 -11.31 2.98
N SER A 159 17.91 -10.65 4.13
CA SER A 159 18.49 -11.15 5.38
C SER A 159 17.71 -12.29 6.04
N ASN A 160 16.45 -12.54 5.63
CA ASN A 160 15.58 -13.52 6.29
C ASN A 160 15.43 -14.83 5.50
N GLN A 161 16.09 -14.94 4.34
CA GLN A 161 16.21 -16.18 3.59
C GLN A 161 17.68 -16.59 3.72
N PHE A 162 17.97 -17.84 4.09
CA PHE A 162 19.30 -18.43 4.36
C PHE A 162 19.82 -18.35 5.81
N ILE A 163 19.25 -19.19 6.69
CA ILE A 163 20.08 -20.09 7.52
C ILE A 163 19.42 -21.48 7.43
N THR A 164 19.91 -22.31 6.52
CA THR A 164 19.80 -23.77 6.64
C THR A 164 21.20 -24.26 6.94
N ASP A 165 21.40 -24.87 8.10
CA ASP A 165 22.69 -25.37 8.57
C ASP A 165 23.24 -26.46 7.63
N GLY A 166 24.08 -26.05 6.70
CA GLY A 166 24.91 -26.93 5.90
C GLY A 166 26.09 -27.38 6.75
N LYS A 167 26.13 -28.68 7.07
CA LYS A 167 27.26 -29.38 7.69
C LYS A 167 28.59 -28.91 7.09
N LYS A 168 29.41 -28.22 7.89
CA LYS A 168 30.83 -28.00 7.60
C LYS A 168 31.55 -29.33 7.77
N THR A 169 31.98 -29.93 6.66
CA THR A 169 33.03 -30.96 6.68
C THR A 169 34.36 -30.27 6.94
N GLU A 170 34.85 -30.35 8.18
CA GLU A 170 36.23 -30.01 8.54
C GLU A 170 37.18 -31.06 7.97
N LYS A 171 37.78 -30.77 6.81
CA LYS A 171 39.07 -31.33 6.42
C LYS A 171 39.98 -30.18 6.06
N GLY A 172 40.99 -29.94 6.90
CA GLY A 172 42.08 -29.04 6.55
C GLY A 172 42.70 -28.26 7.69
N LYS A 173 43.13 -28.92 8.78
CA LYS A 173 44.21 -28.42 9.65
C LYS A 173 44.92 -29.61 10.30
N ASN A 174 46.04 -30.02 9.74
CA ASN A 174 47.16 -30.61 10.47
C ASN A 174 48.36 -30.71 9.54
N GLU A 175 49.06 -29.60 9.37
CA GLU A 175 50.47 -29.58 8.98
C GLU A 175 51.00 -28.16 9.22
N LYS A 176 51.48 -27.94 10.45
CA LYS A 176 52.50 -26.95 10.85
C LYS A 176 52.58 -26.96 12.39
N GLY A 177 53.56 -27.69 12.90
CA GLY A 177 53.80 -27.78 14.34
C GLY A 177 54.65 -28.97 14.75
N LYS A 178 55.77 -29.24 14.05
CA LYS A 178 56.89 -29.99 14.64
C LYS A 178 58.07 -29.03 14.73
N ASN A 179 58.11 -28.33 15.85
CA ASN A 179 59.32 -27.77 16.45
C ASN A 179 59.00 -27.68 17.94
N GLU A 180 59.48 -28.64 18.71
CA GLU A 180 60.23 -28.42 19.96
C GLU A 180 60.64 -29.75 20.62
N LYS A 181 61.97 -29.90 20.75
CA LYS A 181 62.74 -30.49 21.86
C LYS A 181 62.78 -32.02 22.04
N GLY A 182 63.99 -32.53 21.83
CA GLY A 182 64.49 -33.87 22.15
C GLY A 182 65.91 -33.98 21.63
#